data_AF-A0A1V5SKG3-F1
#
_entry.id   AF-A0A1V5SKG3-F1
#
_cell.length_a   1.000
_cell.length_b   1.000
_cell.length_c   1.000
_cell.angle_alpha   90.00
_cell.angle_beta   90.00
_cell.angle_gamma   90.00
#
_symmetry.space_group_name_H-M   'P 1'
#
loop_
_entity.id
_entity.type
_entity.pdbx_description
1 polymer ?
#
loop_
_entity_poly.entity_id
_entity_poly.type
_entity_poly.pdbx_seq_one_letter_code
_entity_poly.pdbx_strand_id
1 'polypeptide(L)' 'MKRKGLTSVQLRPKIAKMVATLMTREGMTKTEIINEALRRYLLEKEFQGIREKLIPYAQAKGIYTDEDVERILGS' A
#
# COMPACT_ATOMS: atom_id res chain seq x y z
N MET A 1 -3.65 -22.39 12.40
CA MET A 1 -2.71 -21.82 11.41
C MET A 1 -3.40 -21.83 10.04
N LYS A 2 -3.86 -20.68 9.51
CA LYS A 2 -4.48 -20.65 8.17
C LYS A 2 -3.41 -21.07 7.15
N ARG A 3 -3.68 -22.12 6.36
CA ARG A 3 -2.76 -22.60 5.31
C ARG A 3 -2.46 -21.44 4.36
N LYS A 4 -1.18 -21.20 4.03
CA LYS A 4 -0.81 -20.32 2.92
C LYS A 4 -1.49 -20.87 1.66
N GLY A 5 -2.40 -20.08 1.08
CA GLY A 5 -3.04 -20.43 -0.19
C GLY A 5 -2.03 -20.36 -1.33
N LEU A 6 -2.05 -21.33 -2.24
CA LEU A 6 -1.29 -21.25 -3.48
C LEU A 6 -2.15 -20.55 -4.52
N THR A 7 -1.68 -19.42 -5.03
CA THR A 7 -2.35 -18.65 -6.08
C THR A 7 -1.40 -18.49 -7.26
N SER A 8 -1.84 -18.88 -8.46
CA SER A 8 -1.13 -18.58 -9.70
C SER A 8 -1.64 -17.24 -10.24
N VAL A 9 -0.70 -16.36 -10.62
CA VAL A 9 -1.02 -15.07 -11.23
C VAL A 9 -0.19 -14.90 -12.49
N GLN A 10 -0.81 -14.35 -13.54
CA GLN A 10 -0.10 -13.97 -14.75
C GLN A 10 0.49 -12.57 -14.58
N LEU A 11 1.78 -12.44 -14.89
CA LEU A 11 2.48 -11.15 -14.88
C LEU A 11 2.78 -10.73 -16.31
N ARG A 12 2.55 -9.45 -16.63
CA ARG A 12 3.01 -8.87 -17.89
C ARG A 12 4.54 -8.99 -17.98
N PRO A 13 5.13 -9.20 -19.17
CA PRO A 13 6.58 -9.41 -19.31
C PRO A 13 7.44 -8.32 -18.66
N LYS A 14 7.02 -7.05 -18.80
CA LYS A 14 7.70 -5.92 -18.17
C LYS A 14 7.75 -6.03 -16.63
N ILE A 15 6.64 -6.42 -16.00
CA ILE A 15 6.55 -6.58 -14.55
C ILE A 15 7.39 -7.77 -14.08
N ALA A 16 7.34 -8.89 -14.80
CA ALA A 16 8.18 -10.04 -14.50
C ALA A 16 9.68 -9.69 -14.52
N LYS A 17 10.12 -8.88 -15.50
CA LYS A 17 11.50 -8.38 -15.57
C LYS A 17 11.86 -7.48 -14.38
N MET A 18 10.97 -6.56 -13.99
CA MET A 18 11.17 -5.69 -12.83
C MET A 18 11.31 -6.50 -11.53
N VAL A 19 10.47 -7.52 -11.34
CA VAL A 19 10.55 -8.41 -10.18
C VAL A 19 11.88 -9.17 -10.18
N ALA A 20 12.32 -9.70 -11.32
CA ALA A 20 13.60 -10.39 -11.41
C ALA A 20 14.80 -9.49 -11.03
N THR A 21 14.79 -8.22 -11.47
CA THR A 21 15.83 -7.24 -11.08
C THR A 21 15.80 -6.93 -9.58
N LEU A 22 14.61 -6.84 -8.98
CA LEU A 22 14.45 -6.65 -7.54
C LEU A 22 14.98 -7.85 -6.75
N MET A 23 14.69 -9.07 -7.20
CA MET A 23 15.21 -10.29 -6.58
C MET A 23 16.74 -10.27 -6.48
N THR A 24 17.42 -9.90 -7.58
CA THR A 24 18.90 -9.83 -7.59
C THR A 24 19.45 -8.71 -6.71
N ARG A 25 18.73 -7.59 -6.59
CA ARG A 25 19.18 -6.42 -5.84
C ARG A 25 18.99 -6.58 -4.33
N GLU A 26 17.88 -7.20 -3.92
CA GLU A 26 17.43 -7.23 -2.52
C GLU A 26 17.56 -8.61 -1.89
N GLY A 27 17.98 -9.63 -2.64
CA GLY A 27 18.12 -11.01 -2.14
C GLY A 27 16.78 -11.66 -1.78
N MET A 28 15.66 -11.08 -2.20
CA MET A 28 14.31 -11.56 -1.90
C MET A 28 13.82 -12.54 -2.96
N THR A 29 12.95 -13.46 -2.55
CA THR A 29 12.25 -14.37 -3.46
C THR A 29 11.13 -13.65 -4.22
N LYS A 30 10.74 -14.21 -5.37
CA LYS A 30 9.60 -13.73 -6.16
C LYS A 30 8.31 -13.64 -5.32
N THR A 31 8.07 -14.65 -4.48
CA THR A 31 6.89 -14.73 -3.61
C THR A 31 6.89 -13.63 -2.55
N GLU A 32 8.04 -13.33 -1.94
CA GLU A 32 8.14 -12.25 -0.95
C GLU A 32 7.89 -10.88 -1.59
N ILE A 33 8.50 -10.61 -2.75
CA ILE A 33 8.30 -9.35 -3.48
C ILE A 33 6.83 -9.17 -3.86
N ILE A 34 6.20 -10.20 -4.42
CA ILE A 34 4.79 -10.12 -4.84
C ILE A 34 3.87 -9.92 -3.62
N ASN A 35 4.08 -10.67 -2.54
CA ASN A 35 3.26 -10.53 -1.33
C ASN A 35 3.45 -9.15 -0.70
N GLU A 36 4.67 -8.63 -0.63
CA GLU A 36 4.93 -7.31 -0.05
C GLU A 36 4.34 -6.20 -0.91
N ALA A 37 4.47 -6.29 -2.24
CA ALA A 37 3.85 -5.34 -3.16
C ALA A 37 2.31 -5.34 -3.03
N LEU A 38 1.69 -6.52 -2.97
CA LEU A 38 0.24 -6.65 -2.78
C LEU A 38 -0.19 -6.13 -1.41
N ARG A 39 0.56 -6.44 -0.35
CA ARG A 39 0.28 -5.93 1.00
C ARG A 39 0.27 -4.40 1.03
N ARG A 40 1.31 -3.77 0.46
CA ARG A 40 1.40 -2.30 0.37
C ARG A 40 0.25 -1.70 -0.43
N TYR A 41 -0.05 -2.27 -1.59
CA TYR A 41 -1.17 -1.81 -2.42
C TYR A 41 -2.52 -1.88 -1.70
N LEU A 42 -2.78 -2.99 -1.01
CA LEU A 42 -4.04 -3.17 -0.28
C LEU A 42 -4.14 -2.20 0.91
N LEU A 43 -3.06 -1.99 1.66
CA LEU A 43 -3.02 -1.01 2.75
C LEU A 43 -3.24 0.41 2.25
N GLU A 44 -2.65 0.78 1.10
CA GLU A 44 -2.89 2.09 0.47
C GLU A 44 -4.37 2.27 0.10
N LYS A 45 -5.00 1.25 -0.47
CA LYS A 45 -6.44 1.29 -0.79
C LYS A 45 -7.33 1.34 0.45
N GLU A 46 -6.98 0.61 1.50
CA GLU A 46 -7.69 0.67 2.77
C GLU A 46 -7.59 2.06 3.40
N PHE A 47 -6.38 2.62 3.45
CA PHE A 47 -6.14 3.97 3.97
C PHE A 47 -6.91 5.02 3.18
N GLN A 48 -6.90 4.96 1.85
CA GLN A 48 -7.66 5.86 1.00
C GLN A 48 -9.17 5.78 1.30
N GLY A 49 -9.71 4.57 1.44
CA GLY A 49 -11.13 4.38 1.77
C GLY A 49 -11.50 4.89 3.17
N ILE A 50 -10.59 4.80 4.14
CA ILE A 50 -10.77 5.40 5.47
C ILE A 50 -10.74 6.94 5.35
N ARG A 51 -9.75 7.50 4.64
CA ARG A 51 -9.61 8.94 4.44
C ARG A 51 -10.86 9.54 3.82
N GLU A 52 -11.40 8.94 2.77
CA GLU A 52 -12.63 9.38 2.12
C GLU A 52 -13.83 9.46 3.07
N LYS A 53 -13.93 8.51 4.01
CA LYS A 53 -14.97 8.52 5.03
C LYS A 53 -14.74 9.59 6.10
N LEU A 54 -13.48 9.90 6.41
CA LEU A 54 -13.13 10.86 7.47
C LEU A 54 -13.11 12.31 7.01
N ILE A 55 -12.89 12.58 5.71
CA ILE A 55 -12.84 13.94 5.14
C ILE A 55 -14.05 14.80 5.56
N PRO A 56 -15.32 14.33 5.46
CA PRO A 56 -16.46 15.15 5.87
C PRO A 56 -16.43 15.57 7.34
N TYR A 57 -15.94 14.69 8.22
CA TYR A 57 -15.81 14.98 9.64
C TYR A 57 -14.67 15.96 9.93
N ALA A 58 -13.57 15.88 9.17
CA ALA A 58 -12.47 16.85 9.25
C ALA A 58 -12.91 18.24 8.80
N GLN A 59 -13.62 18.32 7.66
CA GLN A 59 -14.16 19.57 7.12
C GLN A 59 -15.17 20.22 8.08
N ALA A 60 -16.04 19.44 8.72
CA ALA A 60 -16.96 19.94 9.75
C ALA A 60 -16.23 20.55 10.97
N LYS A 61 -14.96 20.19 11.19
CA LYS A 61 -14.08 20.75 12.22
C LYS A 61 -13.14 21.85 11.69
N GLY A 62 -13.29 22.26 10.43
CA GLY A 62 -12.46 23.29 9.81
C GLY A 62 -11.08 22.83 9.37
N ILE A 63 -10.85 21.53 9.24
CA ILE A 63 -9.58 20.94 8.79
C ILE A 63 -9.71 20.58 7.31
N TYR A 64 -8.93 21.23 6.45
CA TYR A 64 -9.05 21.06 5.00
C TYR A 64 -7.77 20.58 4.34
N THR A 65 -6.62 20.91 4.92
CA THR A 65 -5.31 20.57 4.35
C THR A 65 -4.47 19.76 5.32
N ASP A 66 -3.39 19.18 4.81
CA ASP A 66 -2.45 18.44 5.64
C ASP A 66 -1.69 19.41 6.58
N GLU A 67 -1.49 20.68 6.19
CA GLU A 67 -0.92 21.72 7.08
C GLU A 67 -1.84 22.06 8.26
N ASP A 68 -3.16 21.98 8.09
CA ASP A 68 -4.09 22.12 9.22
C ASP A 68 -3.95 20.96 10.20
N VAL A 69 -3.67 19.76 9.69
CA VAL A 69 -3.42 18.57 10.51
C VAL A 69 -2.10 18.71 11.27
N GLU A 70 -1.02 19.15 10.62
CA GLU A 70 0.28 19.40 11.27
C GLU A 70 0.15 20.42 12.40
N ARG A 71 -0.57 21.53 12.16
CA ARG A 71 -0.84 22.54 13.18
C ARG A 71 -1.56 21.98 14.41
N ILE A 72 -2.45 21.00 14.22
CA ILE A 72 -3.20 20.34 15.30
C ILE A 72 -2.33 19.33 16.05
N LEU A 73 -1.50 18.56 15.33
CA LEU A 73 -0.65 17.53 15.92
C LEU A 73 0.60 18.10 16.61
N GLY A 74 0.99 19.34 16.30
CA GLY A 74 2.14 20.00 16.90
C GLY A 74 3.48 19.35 16.54
N SER A 75 3.50 18.66 15.40
CA SER A 75 4.65 17.96 14.81
C SER A 75 5.23 18.74 13.64
#